data_AF-A0AAV4R9N8-F1
#
_entry.id   AF-A0AAV4R9N8-F1
#
_cell.length_a   1.000
_cell.length_b   1.000
_cell.length_c   1.000
_cell.angle_alpha   90.00
_cell.angle_beta   90.00
_cell.angle_gamma   90.00
#
_symmetry.space_group_name_H-M   'P 1'
#
loop_
_entity.id
_entity.type
_entity.pdbx_description
1 polymer ?
#
loop_
_entity_poly.entity_id
_entity_poly.type
_entity_poly.pdbx_seq_one_letter_code
_entity_poly.pdbx_strand_id
1 'polypeptide(L)'
;MQFVTLFIPPAIAALLSGTIYFKTSDLLGKLRENLENIKLDVLYYNEISKLSMNYNVLYLLAHEVEKEFSLTTFLLLCSHLFNLNTVLLSYILYAGELLSYSLACLMITELIFAVILNVGVIMSASRISYQVFRVQTTLQIMYNKVGTAEPKTLQIVKNMLDMKFPEMTAYGIVELKPALIVSSFGSVLTYGLLVINVNRP
;
A
#
# COMPACT_ATOMS: atom_id res chain seq x y z
N MET A 1 8.87 29.61 -7.85
CA MET A 1 7.83 29.11 -8.78
C MET A 1 8.02 27.64 -9.12
N GLN A 2 9.24 27.17 -9.47
CA GLN A 2 9.52 25.75 -9.76
C GLN A 2 9.19 24.76 -8.62
N PHE A 3 9.30 25.18 -7.36
CA PHE A 3 9.04 24.36 -6.17
C PHE A 3 7.58 23.90 -6.03
N VAL A 4 6.64 24.81 -6.24
CA VAL A 4 5.19 24.55 -6.13
C VAL A 4 4.72 23.57 -7.21
N THR A 5 5.27 23.71 -8.42
CA THR A 5 4.90 22.87 -9.58
C THR A 5 5.49 21.47 -9.52
N LEU A 6 6.66 21.25 -8.89
CA LEU A 6 7.25 19.92 -8.79
C LEU A 6 6.66 19.08 -7.66
N PHE A 7 6.19 19.71 -6.58
CA PHE A 7 5.90 19.00 -5.33
C PHE A 7 4.41 18.78 -5.05
N ILE A 8 3.55 19.73 -5.44
CA ILE A 8 2.10 19.61 -5.22
C ILE A 8 1.49 18.43 -6.01
N PRO A 9 1.82 18.21 -7.30
CA PRO A 9 1.18 17.14 -8.06
C PRO A 9 1.49 15.73 -7.51
N PRO A 10 2.75 15.37 -7.18
CA PRO A 10 3.04 14.08 -6.54
C PRO A 10 2.38 13.92 -5.18
N ALA A 11 2.29 15.00 -4.38
CA ALA A 11 1.62 14.97 -3.10
C ALA A 11 0.11 14.69 -3.22
N ILE A 12 -0.57 15.36 -4.16
CA ILE A 12 -1.99 15.11 -4.42
C ILE A 12 -2.18 13.68 -4.94
N ALA A 13 -1.32 13.22 -5.84
CA ALA A 13 -1.36 11.85 -6.35
C ALA A 13 -1.19 10.82 -5.21
N ALA A 14 -0.28 11.07 -4.25
CA ALA A 14 -0.09 10.21 -3.07
C ALA A 14 -1.33 10.15 -2.20
N LEU A 15 -1.95 11.30 -1.94
CA LEU A 15 -3.14 11.37 -1.11
C LEU A 15 -4.31 10.64 -1.77
N LEU A 16 -4.49 10.81 -3.09
CA LEU A 16 -5.54 10.13 -3.84
C LEU A 16 -5.32 8.61 -3.88
N SER A 17 -4.11 8.16 -4.24
CA SER A 17 -3.79 6.73 -4.30
C SER A 17 -3.88 6.09 -2.91
N GLY A 18 -3.31 6.72 -1.89
CA GLY A 18 -3.41 6.29 -0.50
C GLY A 18 -4.86 6.18 -0.01
N THR A 19 -5.71 7.16 -0.34
CA THR A 19 -7.14 7.14 0.03
C THR A 19 -7.87 5.98 -0.64
N ILE A 20 -7.63 5.74 -1.93
CA ILE A 20 -8.25 4.65 -2.67
C ILE A 20 -7.79 3.30 -2.10
N TYR A 21 -6.49 3.12 -1.88
CA TYR A 21 -5.97 1.91 -1.23
C TYR A 21 -6.60 1.68 0.15
N PHE A 22 -6.70 2.74 0.96
CA PHE A 22 -7.30 2.68 2.28
C PHE A 22 -8.78 2.28 2.21
N LYS A 23 -9.56 2.89 1.33
CA LYS A 23 -11.00 2.58 1.15
C LYS A 23 -11.22 1.15 0.67
N THR A 24 -10.42 0.68 -0.29
CA THR A 24 -10.48 -0.72 -0.75
C THR A 24 -10.14 -1.68 0.38
N SER A 25 -9.12 -1.38 1.19
CA SER A 25 -8.79 -2.16 2.37
C SER A 25 -9.91 -2.18 3.42
N ASP A 26 -10.59 -1.05 3.64
CA ASP A 26 -11.72 -0.94 4.57
C ASP A 26 -12.91 -1.80 4.11
N LEU A 27 -13.22 -1.81 2.82
CA LEU A 27 -14.27 -2.65 2.26
C LEU A 27 -13.98 -4.15 2.41
N LEU A 28 -12.72 -4.57 2.20
CA LEU A 28 -12.28 -5.94 2.49
C LEU A 28 -12.38 -6.28 3.98
N GLY A 29 -12.06 -5.31 4.86
CA GLY A 29 -12.27 -5.44 6.30
C GLY A 29 -13.73 -5.70 6.67
N LYS A 30 -14.65 -4.94 6.09
CA LYS A 30 -16.10 -5.14 6.28
C LYS A 30 -16.58 -6.49 5.75
N LEU A 31 -16.04 -6.95 4.62
CA LEU A 31 -16.34 -8.29 4.11
C LEU A 31 -15.92 -9.37 5.11
N ARG A 32 -14.73 -9.22 5.71
CA ARG A 32 -14.25 -10.12 6.76
C ARG A 32 -15.16 -10.13 7.98
N GLU A 33 -15.58 -8.96 8.46
CA GLU A 33 -16.51 -8.87 9.60
C GLU A 33 -17.84 -9.57 9.27
N ASN A 34 -18.35 -9.37 8.05
CA ASN A 34 -19.55 -10.06 7.58
C ASN A 34 -19.36 -11.58 7.53
N LEU A 35 -18.19 -12.06 7.08
CA LEU A 35 -17.83 -13.47 7.13
C LEU A 35 -17.85 -13.99 8.58
N GLU A 36 -17.17 -13.33 9.50
CA GLU A 36 -17.05 -13.77 10.90
C GLU A 36 -18.40 -13.79 11.64
N ASN A 37 -19.34 -12.93 11.24
CA ASN A 37 -20.68 -12.87 11.83
C ASN A 37 -21.62 -13.98 11.35
N ILE A 38 -21.28 -14.73 10.29
CA ILE A 38 -22.09 -15.85 9.82
C ILE A 38 -21.95 -17.00 10.82
N LYS A 39 -23.07 -17.42 11.40
CA LYS A 39 -23.12 -18.59 12.28
C LYS A 39 -22.87 -19.84 11.44
N LEU A 40 -21.71 -20.46 11.68
CA LEU A 40 -21.25 -21.68 11.00
C LEU A 40 -22.23 -22.86 11.11
N ASP A 41 -23.03 -22.90 12.17
CA ASP A 41 -23.97 -23.99 12.44
C ASP A 41 -25.20 -23.96 11.52
N VAL A 42 -25.50 -22.83 10.88
CA VAL A 42 -26.63 -22.71 9.94
C VAL A 42 -26.22 -21.84 8.74
N LEU A 43 -25.46 -22.46 7.83
CA LEU A 43 -25.05 -21.80 6.60
C LEU A 43 -26.19 -21.81 5.57
N TYR A 44 -26.91 -20.70 5.51
CA TYR A 44 -27.90 -20.49 4.46
C TYR A 44 -27.22 -20.18 3.13
N TYR A 45 -27.55 -20.98 2.11
CA TYR A 45 -27.07 -20.79 0.73
C TYR A 45 -27.19 -19.35 0.24
N ASN A 46 -28.31 -18.68 0.55
CA ASN A 46 -28.56 -17.30 0.13
C ASN A 46 -27.57 -16.27 0.73
N GLU A 47 -27.17 -16.46 1.99
CA GLU A 47 -26.23 -15.54 2.64
C GLU A 47 -24.81 -15.69 2.05
N ILE A 48 -24.39 -16.93 1.84
CA ILE A 48 -23.08 -17.22 1.23
C ILE A 48 -23.03 -16.81 -0.23
N SER A 49 -24.12 -16.98 -0.97
CA SER A 49 -24.23 -16.50 -2.35
C SER A 49 -24.09 -14.98 -2.42
N LYS A 50 -24.79 -14.22 -1.56
CA LYS A 50 -24.65 -12.77 -1.47
C LYS A 50 -23.23 -12.34 -1.10
N LEU A 51 -22.61 -13.06 -0.17
CA LEU A 51 -21.24 -12.80 0.25
C LEU A 51 -20.23 -13.07 -0.87
N SER A 52 -20.45 -14.13 -1.66
CA SER A 52 -19.65 -14.45 -2.84
C SER A 52 -19.78 -13.38 -3.92
N MET A 53 -20.98 -12.80 -4.12
CA MET A 53 -21.13 -11.65 -5.02
C MET A 53 -20.31 -10.45 -4.54
N ASN A 54 -20.38 -10.11 -3.25
CA ASN A 54 -19.57 -9.03 -2.68
C ASN A 54 -18.06 -9.31 -2.79
N TYR A 55 -17.65 -10.55 -2.55
CA TYR A 55 -16.27 -11.00 -2.71
C TYR A 55 -15.79 -10.80 -4.15
N ASN A 56 -16.59 -11.19 -5.15
CA ASN A 56 -16.25 -11.01 -6.57
C ASN A 56 -16.14 -9.53 -6.96
N VAL A 57 -17.02 -8.67 -6.45
CA VAL A 57 -16.92 -7.22 -6.69
C VAL A 57 -15.63 -6.67 -6.09
N LEU A 58 -15.25 -7.09 -4.88
CA LEU A 58 -14.01 -6.65 -4.24
C LEU A 58 -12.77 -7.22 -4.93
N TYR A 59 -12.86 -8.44 -5.46
CA TYR A 59 -11.83 -9.05 -6.28
C TYR A 59 -11.55 -8.24 -7.56
N LEU A 60 -12.60 -7.82 -8.25
CA LEU A 60 -12.49 -6.97 -9.44
C LEU A 60 -11.95 -5.59 -9.07
N LEU A 61 -12.47 -4.98 -8.00
CA LEU A 61 -11.98 -3.69 -7.51
C LEU A 61 -10.48 -3.73 -7.19
N ALA A 62 -9.99 -4.79 -6.54
CA ALA A 62 -8.57 -4.93 -6.23
C ALA A 62 -7.71 -5.02 -7.51
N HIS A 63 -8.19 -5.70 -8.55
CA HIS A 63 -7.52 -5.77 -9.85
C HIS A 63 -7.50 -4.42 -10.56
N GLU A 64 -8.62 -3.69 -10.56
CA GLU A 64 -8.69 -2.36 -11.15
C GLU A 64 -7.78 -1.38 -10.42
N VAL A 65 -7.79 -1.40 -9.09
CA VAL A 65 -6.91 -0.57 -8.26
C VAL A 65 -5.44 -0.87 -8.56
N GLU A 66 -5.04 -2.13 -8.61
CA GLU A 66 -3.65 -2.47 -8.94
C GLU A 66 -3.29 -2.04 -10.37
N LYS A 67 -4.16 -2.30 -11.35
CA LYS A 67 -3.91 -1.93 -12.74
C LYS A 67 -3.74 -0.42 -12.93
N GLU A 68 -4.62 0.39 -12.34
CA GLU A 68 -4.63 1.84 -12.55
C GLU A 68 -3.61 2.57 -11.67
N PHE A 69 -3.34 2.08 -10.46
CA PHE A 69 -2.47 2.77 -9.50
C PHE A 69 -1.06 2.21 -9.38
N SER A 70 -0.75 1.04 -9.94
CA SER A 70 0.61 0.46 -9.87
C SER A 70 1.67 1.37 -10.49
N LEU A 71 1.42 1.88 -11.71
CA LEU A 71 2.33 2.83 -12.39
C LEU A 71 2.42 4.15 -11.63
N THR A 72 1.27 4.70 -11.21
CA THR A 72 1.21 5.95 -10.46
C THR A 72 2.02 5.85 -9.17
N THR A 73 1.87 4.75 -8.43
CA THR A 73 2.60 4.49 -7.20
C THR A 73 4.09 4.30 -7.46
N PHE A 74 4.47 3.63 -8.54
CA PHE A 74 5.88 3.50 -8.94
C PHE A 74 6.52 4.86 -9.21
N LEU A 75 5.92 5.69 -10.07
CA LEU A 75 6.42 7.02 -10.39
C LEU A 75 6.51 7.91 -9.15
N LEU A 76 5.55 7.78 -8.24
CA LEU A 76 5.50 8.51 -6.99
C LEU A 76 6.65 8.12 -6.06
N LEU A 77 6.88 6.82 -5.86
CA LEU A 77 7.99 6.30 -5.07
C LEU A 77 9.34 6.76 -5.65
N CYS A 78 9.51 6.68 -6.97
CA CYS A 78 10.72 7.16 -7.65
C CYS A 78 10.91 8.67 -7.46
N SER A 79 9.85 9.46 -7.65
CA SER A 79 9.91 10.92 -7.49
C SER A 79 10.27 11.31 -6.06
N HIS A 80 9.65 10.69 -5.06
CA HIS A 80 9.95 11.00 -3.67
C HIS A 80 11.35 10.51 -3.27
N LEU A 81 11.79 9.34 -3.74
CA LEU A 81 13.15 8.85 -3.47
C LEU A 81 14.21 9.76 -4.12
N PHE A 82 13.96 10.23 -5.33
CA PHE A 82 14.82 11.19 -6.01
C PHE A 82 14.89 12.54 -5.25
N ASN A 83 13.74 13.06 -4.81
CA ASN A 83 13.68 14.29 -4.02
C ASN A 83 14.42 14.13 -2.68
N LEU A 84 14.24 13.00 -1.97
CA LEU A 84 14.96 12.73 -0.73
C LEU A 84 16.47 12.71 -0.91
N ASN A 85 16.97 12.06 -1.97
CA ASN A 85 18.41 12.06 -2.28
C ASN A 85 18.92 13.46 -2.66
N THR A 86 18.11 14.24 -3.39
CA THR A 86 18.47 15.61 -3.80
C THR A 86 18.55 16.55 -2.60
N VAL A 87 17.58 16.49 -1.69
CA VAL A 87 17.57 17.27 -0.44
C VAL A 87 18.76 16.89 0.43
N LEU A 88 19.04 15.59 0.57
CA LEU A 88 20.17 15.10 1.36
C LEU A 88 21.51 15.56 0.77
N LEU A 89 21.70 15.44 -0.54
CA LEU A 89 22.91 15.90 -1.22
C LEU A 89 23.08 17.42 -1.08
N SER A 90 22.00 18.18 -1.24
CA SER A 90 22.02 19.64 -1.05
C SER A 90 22.42 19.98 0.38
N TYR A 91 21.82 19.32 1.37
CA TYR A 91 22.19 19.51 2.77
C TYR A 91 23.67 19.23 3.03
N ILE A 92 24.22 18.15 2.46
CA ILE A 92 25.65 17.80 2.60
C ILE A 92 26.55 18.85 1.94
N LEU A 93 26.24 19.28 0.70
CA LEU A 93 27.05 20.24 -0.05
C LEU A 93 27.08 21.61 0.64
N TYR A 94 25.95 22.06 1.19
CA TYR A 94 25.82 23.36 1.85
C TYR A 94 26.08 23.31 3.36
N ALA A 95 26.43 22.15 3.93
CA ALA A 95 26.71 22.01 5.37
C ALA A 95 27.87 22.89 5.87
N GLY A 96 28.72 23.39 4.96
CA GLY A 96 29.82 24.32 5.25
C GLY A 96 29.51 25.80 5.03
N GLU A 97 28.36 26.14 4.43
CA GLU A 97 27.93 27.51 4.16
C GLU A 97 26.77 27.92 5.09
N LEU A 98 26.59 29.22 5.34
CA LEU A 98 25.45 29.74 6.11
C LEU A 98 24.16 29.58 5.30
N LEU A 99 23.59 28.38 5.35
CA LEU A 99 22.28 28.05 4.81
C LEU A 99 21.26 29.02 5.40
N SER A 100 20.55 29.75 4.55
CA SER A 100 19.49 30.65 5.02
C SER A 100 18.45 29.83 5.79
N TYR A 101 18.04 30.32 6.96
CA TYR A 101 17.07 29.66 7.83
C TYR A 101 15.78 29.28 7.08
N SER A 102 15.32 30.13 6.15
CA SER A 102 14.13 29.87 5.34
C SER A 102 14.30 28.67 4.40
N LEU A 103 15.48 28.49 3.82
CA LEU A 103 15.81 27.38 2.93
C LEU A 103 15.94 26.07 3.71
N ALA A 104 16.57 26.10 4.89
CA ALA A 104 16.68 24.95 5.78
C ALA A 104 15.30 24.44 6.22
N CYS A 105 14.40 25.33 6.66
CA CYS A 105 13.03 24.97 7.02
C CYS A 105 12.26 24.31 5.86
N LEU A 106 12.42 24.83 4.64
CA LEU A 106 11.77 24.31 3.45
C LEU A 106 12.26 22.90 3.10
N MET A 107 13.57 22.65 3.13
CA MET A 107 14.17 21.33 2.90
C MET A 107 13.72 20.29 3.95
N ILE A 108 13.68 20.67 5.23
CA ILE A 108 13.24 19.78 6.31
C ILE A 108 11.76 19.42 6.14
N THR A 109 10.93 20.41 5.81
CA THR A 109 9.48 20.21 5.60
C THR A 109 9.24 19.25 4.43
N GLU A 110 9.99 19.43 3.34
CA GLU A 110 9.92 18.57 2.15
C GLU A 110 10.27 17.12 2.49
N LEU A 111 11.37 16.92 3.21
CA LEU A 111 11.84 15.61 3.62
C LEU A 111 10.78 14.88 4.46
N ILE A 112 10.26 15.55 5.49
CA ILE A 112 9.23 14.99 6.37
C ILE A 112 7.97 14.65 5.58
N PHE A 113 7.54 15.54 4.69
CA PHE A 113 6.29 15.33 3.95
C PHE A 113 6.40 14.18 2.94
N ALA A 114 7.51 14.10 2.19
CA ALA A 114 7.77 12.99 1.26
C ALA A 114 7.82 11.64 1.99
N VAL A 115 8.45 11.60 3.18
CA VAL A 115 8.49 10.42 4.04
C VAL A 115 7.08 9.99 4.44
N ILE A 116 6.29 10.91 5.00
CA ILE A 116 4.94 10.63 5.50
C ILE A 116 4.04 10.11 4.37
N LEU A 117 4.09 10.74 3.19
CA LEU A 117 3.30 10.34 2.05
C LEU A 117 3.65 8.93 1.55
N ASN A 118 4.95 8.63 1.40
CA ASN A 118 5.40 7.30 1.00
C ASN A 118 4.96 6.22 2.00
N VAL A 119 5.17 6.48 3.29
CA VAL A 119 4.73 5.57 4.35
C VAL A 119 3.23 5.36 4.28
N GLY A 120 2.45 6.44 4.13
CA GLY A 120 0.99 6.38 4.04
C GLY A 120 0.49 5.52 2.88
N VAL A 121 1.06 5.71 1.68
CA VAL A 121 0.69 4.94 0.49
C VAL A 121 1.08 3.47 0.65
N ILE A 122 2.33 3.18 1.02
CA ILE A 122 2.83 1.79 1.19
C ILE A 122 2.02 1.07 2.27
N MET A 123 1.78 1.71 3.41
CA MET A 123 0.99 1.12 4.50
C MET A 123 -0.44 0.84 4.05
N SER A 124 -1.08 1.78 3.35
CA SER A 124 -2.46 1.62 2.87
C SER A 124 -2.58 0.49 1.85
N ALA A 125 -1.65 0.41 0.89
CA ALA A 125 -1.60 -0.67 -0.08
C ALA A 125 -1.34 -2.03 0.60
N SER A 126 -0.36 -2.09 1.52
CA SER A 126 -0.05 -3.33 2.25
C SER A 126 -1.23 -3.85 3.08
N ARG A 127 -2.09 -2.94 3.56
CA ARG A 127 -3.28 -3.29 4.32
C ARG A 127 -4.30 -4.05 3.48
N ILE A 128 -4.33 -3.85 2.15
CA ILE A 128 -5.17 -4.66 1.26
C ILE A 128 -4.72 -6.11 1.30
N SER A 129 -3.44 -6.38 1.03
CA SER A 129 -2.87 -7.73 1.08
C SER A 129 -3.10 -8.40 2.43
N TYR A 130 -2.96 -7.65 3.52
CA TYR A 130 -3.27 -8.14 4.87
C TYR A 130 -4.75 -8.53 5.03
N GLN A 131 -5.68 -7.69 4.58
CA GLN A 131 -7.11 -8.02 4.69
C GLN A 131 -7.50 -9.20 3.79
N VAL A 132 -6.95 -9.29 2.58
CA VAL A 132 -7.13 -10.44 1.68
C VAL A 132 -6.69 -11.73 2.37
N PHE A 133 -5.49 -11.74 2.95
CA PHE A 133 -4.97 -12.90 3.67
C PHE A 133 -5.91 -13.33 4.81
N ARG A 134 -6.44 -12.36 5.58
CA ARG A 134 -7.38 -12.67 6.66
C ARG A 134 -8.71 -13.19 6.15
N VAL A 135 -9.25 -12.61 5.07
CA VAL A 135 -10.48 -13.10 4.43
C VAL A 135 -10.29 -14.54 3.97
N GLN A 136 -9.18 -14.85 3.28
CA GLN A 136 -8.86 -16.21 2.85
C GLN A 136 -8.72 -17.17 4.04
N THR A 137 -8.07 -16.74 5.12
CA THR A 137 -7.95 -17.53 6.36
C THR A 137 -9.33 -17.83 6.95
N THR A 138 -10.20 -16.82 7.06
CA THR A 138 -11.56 -16.99 7.57
C THR A 138 -12.38 -17.93 6.67
N LEU A 139 -12.29 -17.78 5.35
CA LEU A 139 -12.93 -18.68 4.38
C LEU A 139 -12.44 -20.13 4.52
N GLN A 140 -11.15 -20.33 4.78
CA GLN A 140 -10.58 -21.67 4.94
C GLN A 140 -11.04 -22.31 6.25
N ILE A 141 -11.14 -21.53 7.33
CA ILE A 141 -11.75 -21.99 8.59
C ILE A 141 -13.21 -22.40 8.37
N MET A 142 -13.98 -21.60 7.61
CA MET A 142 -15.36 -21.96 7.25
C MET A 142 -15.37 -23.27 6.46
N TYR A 143 -14.61 -23.37 5.37
CA TYR A 143 -14.56 -24.57 4.53
C TYR A 143 -14.29 -25.85 5.35
N ASN A 144 -13.34 -25.79 6.29
CA ASN A 144 -12.97 -26.94 7.13
C ASN A 144 -14.03 -27.31 8.17
N LYS A 145 -14.74 -26.34 8.75
CA LYS A 145 -15.79 -26.59 9.77
C LYS A 145 -17.11 -27.09 9.18
N VAL A 146 -17.29 -26.88 7.89
CA VAL A 146 -18.56 -27.00 7.17
C VAL A 146 -18.68 -28.37 6.47
N GLY A 147 -17.89 -29.36 6.90
CA GLY A 147 -17.77 -30.69 6.29
C GLY A 147 -19.06 -31.50 6.10
N THR A 148 -20.21 -31.00 6.56
CA THR A 148 -21.56 -31.59 6.39
C THR A 148 -22.58 -30.67 5.73
N ALA A 149 -22.24 -29.44 5.33
CA ALA A 149 -23.19 -28.54 4.70
C ALA A 149 -23.49 -28.91 3.24
N GLU A 150 -24.54 -28.29 2.70
CA GLU A 150 -24.97 -28.55 1.33
C GLU A 150 -23.82 -28.42 0.32
N PRO A 151 -23.70 -29.37 -0.63
CA PRO A 151 -22.58 -29.42 -1.57
C PRO A 151 -22.46 -28.14 -2.41
N LYS A 152 -23.58 -27.46 -2.70
CA LYS A 152 -23.61 -26.18 -3.43
C LYS A 152 -22.95 -25.06 -2.64
N THR A 153 -23.19 -25.01 -1.34
CA THR A 153 -22.60 -24.03 -0.43
C THR A 153 -21.09 -24.23 -0.31
N LEU A 154 -20.67 -25.49 -0.16
CA LEU A 154 -19.26 -25.86 -0.09
C LEU A 154 -18.52 -25.52 -1.40
N GLN A 155 -19.19 -25.72 -2.55
CA GLN A 155 -18.64 -25.32 -3.85
C GLN A 155 -18.45 -23.81 -3.98
N ILE A 156 -19.37 -22.97 -3.48
CA ILE A 156 -19.21 -21.51 -3.52
C ILE A 156 -18.01 -21.08 -2.67
N VAL A 157 -17.87 -21.61 -1.46
CA VAL A 157 -16.72 -21.30 -0.58
C VAL A 157 -15.41 -21.74 -1.22
N LYS A 158 -15.39 -22.92 -1.84
CA LYS A 158 -14.22 -23.40 -2.58
C LYS A 158 -13.86 -22.48 -3.74
N ASN A 159 -14.85 -22.05 -4.54
CA ASN A 159 -14.62 -21.12 -5.64
C ASN A 159 -14.02 -19.80 -5.15
N MET A 160 -14.47 -19.28 -4.00
CA MET A 160 -13.87 -18.07 -3.40
C MET A 160 -12.42 -18.32 -2.95
N LEU A 161 -12.10 -19.48 -2.39
CA LEU A 161 -10.72 -19.84 -2.01
C LEU A 161 -9.79 -19.98 -3.21
N ASP A 162 -10.30 -20.50 -4.33
CA ASP A 162 -9.54 -20.68 -5.56
C ASP A 162 -9.24 -19.35 -6.28
N MET A 163 -9.91 -18.25 -5.91
CA MET A 163 -9.63 -16.91 -6.45
C MET A 163 -8.34 -16.31 -5.88
N LYS A 164 -7.44 -15.92 -6.79
CA LYS A 164 -6.17 -15.27 -6.45
C LYS A 164 -6.28 -13.77 -6.63
N PHE A 165 -6.33 -13.05 -5.51
CA PHE A 165 -6.21 -11.60 -5.51
C PHE A 165 -4.87 -11.14 -6.08
N PRO A 166 -4.82 -9.94 -6.68
CA PRO A 166 -3.58 -9.39 -7.17
C PRO A 166 -2.72 -8.94 -5.98
N GLU A 167 -1.42 -9.13 -6.10
CA GLU A 167 -0.48 -8.52 -5.18
C GLU A 167 -0.41 -7.02 -5.46
N MET A 168 -0.40 -6.19 -4.41
CA MET A 168 -0.27 -4.75 -4.55
C MET A 168 1.20 -4.41 -4.82
N THR A 169 1.51 -3.90 -6.00
CA THR A 169 2.87 -3.64 -6.44
C THR A 169 3.03 -2.22 -7.00
N ALA A 170 4.27 -1.74 -7.01
CA ALA A 170 4.65 -0.59 -7.80
C ALA A 170 5.11 -1.10 -9.18
N TYR A 171 4.17 -1.09 -10.12
CA TYR A 171 4.36 -1.47 -11.52
C TYR A 171 4.99 -2.87 -11.74
N GLY A 172 4.67 -3.85 -10.87
CA GLY A 172 5.22 -5.21 -10.92
C GLY A 172 6.70 -5.32 -10.56
N ILE A 173 7.38 -4.21 -10.23
CA ILE A 173 8.82 -4.20 -9.91
C ILE A 173 9.04 -4.47 -8.44
N VAL A 174 8.23 -3.85 -7.58
CA VAL A 174 8.40 -3.96 -6.13
C VAL A 174 7.05 -4.11 -5.45
N GLU A 175 6.96 -5.06 -4.54
CA GLU A 175 5.77 -5.25 -3.72
C GLU A 175 5.65 -4.14 -2.66
N LEU A 176 4.45 -3.61 -2.49
CA LEU A 176 4.16 -2.55 -1.53
C LEU A 176 4.00 -3.13 -0.12
N LYS A 177 5.13 -3.58 0.45
CA LYS A 177 5.23 -4.12 1.81
C LYS A 177 5.90 -3.12 2.75
N PRO A 178 5.62 -3.14 4.07
CA PRO A 178 6.28 -2.26 5.03
C PRO A 178 7.82 -2.37 5.04
N ALA A 179 8.37 -3.53 4.66
CA ALA A 179 9.81 -3.71 4.49
C ALA A 179 10.44 -2.76 3.44
N LEU A 180 9.66 -2.36 2.42
CA LEU A 180 10.09 -1.40 1.41
C LEU A 180 10.41 -0.03 2.02
N ILE A 181 9.66 0.37 3.05
CA ILE A 181 9.88 1.64 3.76
C ILE A 181 11.29 1.65 4.36
N VAL A 182 11.62 0.62 5.11
CA VAL A 182 12.93 0.48 5.78
C VAL A 182 14.05 0.39 4.75
N SER A 183 13.86 -0.38 3.68
CA SER A 183 14.85 -0.51 2.59
C SER A 183 15.08 0.82 1.89
N SER A 184 14.02 1.57 1.57
CA SER A 184 14.10 2.86 0.90
C SER A 184 14.85 3.88 1.76
N PHE A 185 14.49 4.02 3.04
CA PHE A 185 15.21 4.95 3.94
C PHE A 185 16.63 4.50 4.24
N GLY A 186 16.85 3.20 4.43
CA GLY A 186 18.19 2.64 4.60
C GLY A 186 19.09 2.95 3.40
N SER A 187 18.54 2.87 2.18
CA SER A 187 19.30 3.22 0.96
C SER A 187 19.70 4.69 0.94
N VAL A 188 18.76 5.61 1.21
CA VAL A 188 19.02 7.06 1.25
C VAL A 188 20.09 7.40 2.29
N LEU A 189 20.01 6.83 3.50
CA LEU A 189 21.01 7.02 4.54
C LEU A 189 22.37 6.45 4.16
N THR A 190 22.40 5.24 3.58
CA THR A 190 23.65 4.60 3.17
C THR A 190 24.35 5.41 2.09
N TYR A 191 23.62 5.86 1.06
CA TYR A 191 24.18 6.71 0.02
C TYR A 191 24.62 8.07 0.56
N GLY A 192 23.82 8.71 1.42
CA GLY A 192 24.20 9.97 2.06
C GLY A 192 25.48 9.86 2.89
N LEU A 193 25.59 8.83 3.72
CA LEU A 193 26.78 8.58 4.53
C LEU A 193 28.01 8.26 3.66
N LEU A 194 27.82 7.51 2.58
CA LEU A 194 28.89 7.21 1.63
C LEU A 194 29.41 8.49 0.95
N VAL A 195 28.51 9.38 0.52
CA VAL A 195 28.88 10.69 -0.06
C VAL A 195 29.65 11.53 0.96
N ILE A 196 29.20 11.59 2.21
CA ILE A 196 29.92 12.32 3.28
C ILE A 196 31.31 11.73 3.49
N ASN A 197 31.43 10.39 3.50
CA ASN A 197 32.70 9.73 3.78
C ASN A 197 33.71 9.86 2.63
N VAL A 198 33.24 9.87 1.37
CA VAL A 198 34.08 10.08 0.19
C VAL A 198 34.51 11.55 0.04
N ASN A 199 33.65 12.49 0.44
CA ASN A 199 33.95 13.93 0.37
C ASN A 199 34.60 14.50 1.65
N ARG A 200 34.97 13.63 2.61
CA ARG A 200 35.84 14.04 3.73
C ARG A 200 37.29 14.09 3.23
N PRO A 201 37.98 15.25 3.28
CA PRO A 201 39.42 15.33 3.02
C PRO A 201 40.21 14.55 4.09
#